data_AF-A0A564TVB9-F1
#
_entry.id   AF-A0A564TVB9-F1
#
_cell.length_a   1.000
_cell.length_b   1.000
_cell.length_c   1.000
_cell.angle_alpha   90.00
_cell.angle_beta   90.00
_cell.angle_gamma   90.00
#
_symmetry.space_group_name_H-M   'P 1'
#
loop_
_entity.id
_entity.type
_entity.pdbx_description
1 polymer ?
#
loop_
_entity_poly.entity_id
_entity_poly.type
_entity_poly.pdbx_seq_one_letter_code
_entity_poly.pdbx_strand_id
1 'polypeptide(L)'
;MKSNIIKKKASNQDIFQKVKKQLDEAQKMTSEVGELMAEARNILIAYSRCKTESGYENFTDMILESSKKGERLTEKLRRLSLEVVLDQVKYEQYQSELVAVHGIEMDYSDEILKIIMPVLIPHRKEHYTDYLYKPLYIAFKQWCICQNQEQKRIPEYEKCTVCFVHLYNRDLPLGRIRDHDNFEEKHVLDVISNFFLASDSGLHVDTYHITRMAEQDATEVYIMDTENFPKWLQKM
;
A
#
# COMPACT_ATOMS: atom_id res chain seq x y z
N MET A 1 -45.85 15.24 -18.94
CA MET A 1 -44.86 14.14 -18.99
C MET A 1 -43.55 14.44 -19.74
N LYS A 2 -43.45 15.41 -20.68
CA LYS A 2 -42.20 15.71 -21.41
C LYS A 2 -41.08 16.43 -20.61
N SER A 3 -41.42 17.12 -19.51
CA SER A 3 -40.48 17.93 -18.71
C SER A 3 -39.46 17.11 -17.92
N ASN A 4 -39.85 15.96 -17.36
CA ASN A 4 -38.94 15.11 -16.57
C ASN A 4 -37.88 14.38 -17.42
N ILE A 5 -38.18 14.09 -18.69
CA ILE A 5 -37.25 13.41 -19.60
C ILE A 5 -36.13 14.36 -20.03
N ILE A 6 -36.45 15.63 -20.30
CA ILE A 6 -35.47 16.64 -20.72
C ILE A 6 -34.53 17.01 -19.56
N LYS A 7 -35.05 17.16 -18.33
CA LYS A 7 -34.21 17.38 -17.13
C LYS A 7 -33.26 16.21 -16.84
N LYS A 8 -33.72 14.96 -16.99
CA LYS A 8 -32.88 13.76 -16.78
C LYS A 8 -31.79 13.62 -17.85
N LYS A 9 -32.07 14.01 -19.10
CA LYS A 9 -31.10 13.97 -20.21
C LYS A 9 -30.03 15.06 -20.08
N ALA A 10 -30.41 16.28 -19.68
CA ALA A 10 -29.47 17.38 -19.41
C ALA A 10 -28.57 17.09 -18.19
N SER A 11 -29.14 16.50 -17.13
CA SER A 11 -28.39 16.05 -15.95
C SER A 11 -27.32 14.99 -16.30
N ASN A 12 -27.69 13.98 -17.10
CA ASN A 12 -26.74 12.95 -17.53
C ASN A 12 -25.63 13.52 -18.43
N GLN A 13 -25.93 14.48 -19.29
CA GLN A 13 -24.95 15.11 -20.18
C GLN A 13 -23.89 15.91 -19.40
N ASP A 14 -24.29 16.58 -18.32
CA ASP A 14 -23.38 17.28 -17.39
C ASP A 14 -22.48 16.28 -16.62
N ILE A 15 -23.03 15.13 -16.20
CA ILE A 15 -22.25 14.05 -15.56
C ILE A 15 -21.18 13.49 -16.52
N PHE A 16 -21.54 13.19 -17.77
CA PHE A 16 -20.57 12.68 -18.75
C PHE A 16 -19.48 13.71 -19.09
N GLN A 17 -19.80 14.99 -19.12
CA GLN A 17 -18.80 16.05 -19.29
C GLN A 17 -17.84 16.14 -18.11
N LYS A 18 -18.34 15.98 -16.88
CA LYS A 18 -17.49 15.93 -15.67
C LYS A 18 -16.56 14.73 -15.67
N VAL A 19 -17.06 13.53 -15.97
CA VAL A 19 -16.22 12.31 -16.07
C VAL A 19 -15.19 12.48 -17.18
N LYS A 20 -15.57 13.01 -18.35
CA LYS A 20 -14.62 13.31 -19.44
C LYS A 20 -13.50 14.23 -18.97
N LYS A 21 -13.82 15.34 -18.29
CA LYS A 21 -12.82 16.27 -17.78
C LYS A 21 -11.85 15.57 -16.80
N GLN A 22 -12.36 14.72 -15.91
CA GLN A 22 -11.54 13.96 -14.99
C GLN A 22 -10.62 12.96 -15.72
N LEU A 23 -11.10 12.31 -16.78
CA LEU A 23 -10.29 11.45 -17.65
C LEU A 23 -9.19 12.23 -18.35
N ASP A 24 -9.50 13.40 -18.93
CA ASP A 24 -8.51 14.26 -19.58
C ASP A 24 -7.42 14.73 -18.59
N GLU A 25 -7.81 15.07 -17.35
CA GLU A 25 -6.87 15.42 -16.28
C GLU A 25 -6.00 14.23 -15.85
N ALA A 26 -6.57 13.04 -15.72
CA ALA A 26 -5.83 11.82 -15.38
C ALA A 26 -4.83 11.48 -16.49
N GLN A 27 -5.26 11.55 -17.76
CA GLN A 27 -4.39 11.32 -18.92
C GLN A 27 -3.22 12.30 -18.96
N LYS A 28 -3.48 13.59 -18.71
CA LYS A 28 -2.42 14.61 -18.62
C LYS A 28 -1.40 14.26 -17.54
N MET A 29 -1.87 13.86 -16.35
CA MET A 29 -0.97 13.50 -15.25
C MET A 29 -0.14 12.24 -15.57
N THR A 30 -0.73 11.25 -16.24
CA THR A 30 0.00 10.08 -16.75
C THR A 30 1.14 10.50 -17.69
N SER A 31 0.88 11.41 -18.63
CA SER A 31 1.93 11.94 -19.53
C SER A 31 3.04 12.65 -18.76
N GLU A 32 2.69 13.51 -17.80
CA GLU A 32 3.68 14.21 -16.96
C GLU A 32 4.58 13.25 -16.17
N VAL A 33 4.00 12.18 -15.59
CA VAL A 33 4.78 11.14 -14.91
C VAL A 33 5.73 10.44 -15.90
N GLY A 34 5.23 10.11 -17.10
CA GLY A 34 6.04 9.48 -18.15
C GLY A 34 7.20 10.36 -18.62
N GLU A 35 6.98 11.67 -18.78
CA GLU A 35 8.01 12.65 -19.16
C GLU A 35 9.10 12.74 -18.10
N LEU A 36 8.72 12.89 -16.82
CA LEU A 36 9.68 12.96 -15.71
C LEU A 36 10.52 11.68 -15.60
N MET A 37 9.90 10.50 -15.76
CA MET A 37 10.64 9.23 -15.74
C MET A 37 11.60 9.10 -16.93
N ALA A 38 11.20 9.57 -18.12
CA ALA A 38 12.06 9.58 -19.29
C ALA A 38 13.27 10.50 -19.10
N GLU A 39 13.05 11.68 -18.51
CA GLU A 39 14.12 12.64 -18.18
C GLU A 39 15.06 12.09 -17.10
N ALA A 40 14.52 11.53 -16.01
CA ALA A 40 15.30 10.86 -14.97
C ALA A 40 16.22 9.78 -15.56
N ARG A 41 15.69 8.95 -16.47
CA ARG A 41 16.48 7.93 -17.17
C ARG A 41 17.63 8.54 -17.97
N ASN A 42 17.38 9.62 -18.70
CA ASN A 42 18.41 10.30 -19.49
C ASN A 42 19.51 10.89 -18.60
N ILE A 43 19.13 11.53 -17.49
CA ILE A 43 20.07 12.07 -16.50
C ILE A 43 20.92 10.95 -15.89
N LEU A 44 20.30 9.82 -15.51
CA LEU A 44 21.03 8.68 -14.94
C LEU A 44 22.08 8.13 -15.92
N ILE A 45 21.74 8.02 -17.20
CA ILE A 45 22.70 7.60 -18.25
C ILE A 45 23.85 8.60 -18.37
N ALA A 46 23.57 9.91 -18.35
CA ALA A 46 24.62 10.93 -18.38
C ALA A 46 25.50 10.90 -17.13
N TYR A 47 24.89 10.78 -15.95
CA TYR A 47 25.58 10.66 -14.66
C TYR A 47 26.50 9.44 -14.61
N SER A 48 26.06 8.29 -15.15
CA SER A 48 26.90 7.08 -15.20
C SER A 48 28.22 7.28 -15.94
N ARG A 49 28.28 8.27 -16.85
CA ARG A 49 29.46 8.60 -17.67
C ARG A 49 30.32 9.69 -17.02
N CYS A 50 29.70 10.73 -16.47
CA CYS A 50 30.39 11.96 -16.03
C CYS A 50 30.54 12.10 -14.51
N LYS A 51 29.73 11.39 -13.71
CA LYS A 51 29.73 11.39 -12.23
C LYS A 51 29.73 12.78 -11.57
N THR A 52 28.91 13.69 -12.07
CA THR A 52 28.76 15.05 -11.49
C THR A 52 27.69 15.08 -10.40
N GLU A 53 27.94 15.73 -9.26
CA GLU A 53 26.99 15.85 -8.15
C GLU A 53 25.64 16.45 -8.58
N SER A 54 25.67 17.52 -9.39
CA SER A 54 24.46 18.15 -9.94
C SER A 54 23.62 17.22 -10.82
N GLY A 55 24.24 16.21 -11.45
CA GLY A 55 23.52 15.21 -12.23
C GLY A 55 22.73 14.26 -11.35
N TYR A 56 23.28 13.90 -10.19
CA TYR A 56 22.62 13.00 -9.24
C TYR A 56 21.48 13.68 -8.48
N GLU A 57 21.65 14.96 -8.12
CA GLU A 57 20.59 15.79 -7.52
C GLU A 57 19.39 15.91 -8.47
N ASN A 58 19.63 16.31 -9.73
CA ASN A 58 18.56 16.42 -10.73
C ASN A 58 17.83 15.09 -10.97
N PHE A 59 18.56 13.96 -11.01
CA PHE A 59 17.96 12.64 -11.10
C PHE A 59 17.01 12.37 -9.92
N THR A 60 17.48 12.66 -8.70
CA THR A 60 16.71 12.45 -7.47
C THR A 60 15.43 13.29 -7.46
N ASP A 61 15.52 14.57 -7.84
CA ASP A 61 14.38 15.48 -7.91
C ASP A 61 13.31 14.99 -8.90
N MET A 62 13.74 14.52 -10.09
CA MET A 62 12.81 13.96 -11.08
C MET A 62 12.10 12.71 -10.57
N ILE A 63 12.81 11.81 -9.86
CA ILE A 63 12.20 10.62 -9.25
C ILE A 63 11.20 11.01 -8.16
N LEU A 64 11.56 11.96 -7.29
CA LEU A 64 10.67 12.42 -6.22
C LEU A 64 9.41 13.09 -6.74
N GLU A 65 9.53 13.96 -7.75
CA GLU A 65 8.36 14.59 -8.39
C GLU A 65 7.50 13.57 -9.15
N SER A 66 8.12 12.59 -9.82
CA SER A 66 7.40 11.48 -10.45
C SER A 66 6.58 10.69 -9.43
N SER A 67 7.17 10.38 -8.27
CA SER A 67 6.51 9.67 -7.18
C SER A 67 5.29 10.43 -6.66
N LYS A 68 5.44 11.72 -6.36
CA LYS A 68 4.34 12.58 -5.88
C LYS A 68 3.18 12.66 -6.88
N LYS A 69 3.50 12.78 -8.18
CA LYS A 69 2.48 12.81 -9.24
C LYS A 69 1.82 11.45 -9.46
N GLY A 70 2.59 10.36 -9.42
CA GLY A 70 2.06 9.00 -9.54
C GLY A 70 1.01 8.68 -8.49
N GLU A 71 1.18 9.22 -7.29
CA GLU A 71 0.26 8.96 -6.18
C GLU A 71 -1.02 9.78 -6.26
N ARG A 72 -0.91 11.04 -6.72
CA ARG A 72 -2.09 11.82 -7.12
C ARG A 72 -2.84 11.16 -8.28
N LEU A 73 -2.13 10.55 -9.21
CA LEU A 73 -2.73 9.80 -10.33
C LEU A 73 -3.48 8.58 -9.80
N THR A 74 -2.87 7.78 -8.93
CA THR A 74 -3.54 6.64 -8.28
C THR A 74 -4.79 7.07 -7.51
N GLU A 75 -4.71 8.16 -6.73
CA GLU A 75 -5.86 8.72 -6.01
C GLU A 75 -7.00 9.13 -6.95
N LYS A 76 -6.68 9.85 -8.04
CA LYS A 76 -7.65 10.27 -9.05
C LYS A 76 -8.29 9.08 -9.77
N LEU A 77 -7.51 8.06 -10.14
CA LEU A 77 -8.02 6.84 -10.77
C LEU A 77 -8.91 6.03 -9.83
N ARG A 78 -8.56 5.94 -8.54
CA ARG A 78 -9.41 5.33 -7.52
C ARG A 78 -10.76 6.06 -7.41
N ARG A 79 -10.79 7.40 -7.39
CA ARG A 79 -12.06 8.16 -7.40
C ARG A 79 -12.88 7.91 -8.66
N LEU A 80 -12.24 7.93 -9.83
CA LEU A 80 -12.89 7.62 -11.10
C LEU A 80 -13.53 6.23 -11.10
N SER A 81 -12.86 5.22 -10.53
CA SER A 81 -13.42 3.87 -10.41
C SER A 81 -14.70 3.85 -9.56
N LEU A 82 -14.76 4.62 -8.47
CA LEU A 82 -15.96 4.74 -7.62
C LEU A 82 -17.13 5.41 -8.36
N GLU A 83 -16.84 6.40 -9.21
CA GLU A 83 -17.87 7.14 -9.95
C GLU A 83 -18.43 6.33 -11.13
N VAL A 84 -17.61 5.51 -11.77
CA VAL A 84 -17.98 4.78 -13.01
C VAL A 84 -18.48 3.36 -12.73
N VAL A 85 -17.99 2.69 -11.68
CA VAL A 85 -18.40 1.33 -11.34
C VAL A 85 -19.65 1.39 -10.45
N LEU A 86 -20.82 1.45 -11.09
CA LEU A 86 -22.13 1.43 -10.43
C LEU A 86 -22.63 0.02 -10.08
N ASP A 87 -21.94 -1.01 -10.57
CA ASP A 87 -22.25 -2.42 -10.35
C ASP A 87 -21.49 -2.92 -9.12
N GLN A 88 -22.23 -3.29 -8.08
CA GLN A 88 -21.69 -3.76 -6.81
C GLN A 88 -20.78 -4.98 -6.97
N VAL A 89 -21.12 -5.92 -7.86
CA VAL A 89 -20.32 -7.14 -8.08
C VAL A 89 -18.98 -6.78 -8.70
N LYS A 90 -18.97 -5.88 -9.69
CA LYS A 90 -17.72 -5.41 -10.31
C LYS A 90 -16.85 -4.62 -9.34
N TYR A 91 -17.47 -3.84 -8.44
CA TYR A 91 -16.72 -3.11 -7.44
C TYR A 91 -16.11 -4.04 -6.39
N GLU A 92 -16.83 -5.08 -5.95
CA GLU A 92 -16.29 -6.12 -5.06
C GLU A 92 -15.15 -6.94 -5.70
N GLN A 93 -15.27 -7.25 -7.00
CA GLN A 93 -14.19 -7.86 -7.79
C GLN A 93 -12.97 -6.95 -7.84
N TYR A 94 -13.15 -5.66 -8.18
CA TYR A 94 -12.07 -4.67 -8.17
C TYR A 94 -11.38 -4.57 -6.80
N GLN A 95 -12.14 -4.59 -5.70
CA GLN A 95 -11.58 -4.59 -4.34
C GLN A 95 -10.74 -5.83 -4.06
N SER A 96 -11.17 -7.00 -4.54
CA SER A 96 -10.41 -8.26 -4.39
C SER A 96 -9.13 -8.24 -5.22
N GLU A 97 -9.21 -7.77 -6.47
CA GLU A 97 -8.05 -7.58 -7.34
C GLU A 97 -7.06 -6.55 -6.76
N LEU A 98 -7.55 -5.53 -6.05
CA LEU A 98 -6.70 -4.52 -5.43
C LEU A 98 -5.72 -5.13 -4.42
N VAL A 99 -6.14 -6.14 -3.65
CA VAL A 99 -5.28 -6.88 -2.71
C VAL A 99 -4.15 -7.57 -3.46
N ALA A 100 -4.48 -8.27 -4.55
CA ALA A 100 -3.51 -8.97 -5.40
C ALA A 100 -2.54 -8.00 -6.09
N VAL A 101 -3.02 -6.85 -6.56
CA VAL A 101 -2.17 -5.81 -7.17
C VAL A 101 -1.14 -5.26 -6.19
N HIS A 102 -1.47 -5.17 -4.90
CA HIS A 102 -0.52 -4.77 -3.86
C HIS A 102 0.32 -5.95 -3.36
N GLY A 103 0.13 -7.18 -3.86
CA GLY A 103 0.89 -8.34 -3.42
C GLY A 103 0.74 -8.62 -1.92
N ILE A 104 -0.45 -8.35 -1.35
CA ILE A 104 -0.71 -8.64 0.05
C ILE A 104 -1.10 -10.11 0.19
N GLU A 105 -0.34 -10.84 0.98
CA GLU A 105 -0.55 -12.27 1.26
C GLU A 105 -0.62 -12.51 2.77
N MET A 106 -1.40 -13.51 3.17
CA MET A 106 -1.59 -13.85 4.57
C MET A 106 -1.54 -15.35 4.76
N ASP A 107 -0.80 -15.80 5.78
CA ASP A 107 -0.73 -17.19 6.21
C ASP A 107 -0.85 -17.29 7.73
N TYR A 108 -1.48 -18.36 8.21
CA TYR A 108 -1.58 -18.65 9.63
C TYR A 108 -1.16 -20.08 9.89
N SER A 109 0.02 -20.23 10.51
CA SER A 109 0.66 -21.51 10.79
C SER A 109 1.42 -21.43 12.11
N ASP A 110 1.52 -22.55 12.83
CA ASP A 110 2.21 -22.62 14.13
C ASP A 110 1.77 -21.55 15.17
N GLU A 111 0.50 -21.14 15.12
CA GLU A 111 -0.06 -20.05 15.96
C GLU A 111 0.55 -18.67 15.70
N ILE A 112 1.06 -18.45 14.49
CA ILE A 112 1.67 -17.21 14.04
C ILE A 112 0.95 -16.75 12.78
N LEU A 113 0.43 -15.52 12.81
CA LEU A 113 -0.13 -14.86 11.63
C LEU A 113 0.99 -14.12 10.91
N LYS A 114 1.32 -14.58 9.70
CA LYS A 114 2.26 -13.94 8.78
C LYS A 114 1.50 -13.13 7.74
N ILE A 115 1.93 -11.89 7.52
CA ILE A 115 1.44 -11.02 6.46
C ILE A 115 2.63 -10.60 5.61
N ILE A 116 2.53 -10.72 4.29
CA ILE A 116 3.48 -10.15 3.34
C ILE A 116 2.79 -8.96 2.67
N MET A 117 3.48 -7.84 2.58
CA MET A 117 2.95 -6.61 1.97
C MET A 117 4.08 -5.81 1.31
N PRO A 118 3.76 -4.76 0.53
CA PRO A 118 4.77 -3.86 -0.02
C PRO A 118 5.67 -3.24 1.05
N VAL A 119 6.77 -2.65 0.59
CA VAL A 119 7.67 -1.87 1.46
C VAL A 119 6.89 -0.76 2.15
N LEU A 120 6.97 -0.72 3.47
CA LEU A 120 6.57 0.46 4.23
C LEU A 120 7.69 1.49 4.11
N ILE A 121 7.36 2.68 3.60
CA ILE A 121 8.35 3.73 3.38
C ILE A 121 8.25 4.73 4.53
N PRO A 122 9.30 4.90 5.36
CA PRO A 122 9.25 5.84 6.47
C PRO A 122 9.06 7.26 5.96
N HIS A 123 7.97 7.89 6.41
CA HIS A 123 7.56 9.23 6.02
C HIS A 123 7.27 10.08 7.25
N ARG A 124 7.91 11.25 7.34
CA ARG A 124 7.84 12.14 8.51
C ARG A 124 6.69 13.16 8.47
N LYS A 125 5.73 13.06 7.53
CA LYS A 125 4.64 14.06 7.36
C LYS A 125 3.27 13.42 7.10
N GLU A 126 2.24 14.05 7.68
CA GLU A 126 0.81 13.63 7.73
C GLU A 126 0.09 13.48 6.38
N HIS A 127 0.68 13.89 5.27
CA HIS A 127 -0.04 13.97 3.99
C HIS A 127 0.34 12.82 3.07
N TYR A 128 -0.07 11.60 3.44
CA TYR A 128 -0.24 10.55 2.44
C TYR A 128 -1.58 9.85 2.54
N THR A 129 -2.07 9.54 1.34
CA THR A 129 -3.29 8.83 1.01
C THR A 129 -3.31 7.44 1.65
N ASP A 130 -4.50 6.87 1.82
CA ASP A 130 -4.78 5.47 2.21
C ASP A 130 -4.20 4.44 1.21
N TYR A 131 -2.95 4.59 0.79
CA TYR A 131 -2.31 3.79 -0.25
C TYR A 131 -2.38 2.32 0.13
N LEU A 132 -1.93 2.00 1.34
CA LEU A 132 -1.90 0.64 1.89
C LEU A 132 -3.06 0.34 2.85
N TYR A 133 -3.60 1.33 3.57
CA TYR A 133 -4.65 1.10 4.58
C TYR A 133 -5.86 0.36 4.02
N LYS A 134 -6.44 0.86 2.91
CA LYS A 134 -7.64 0.26 2.31
C LYS A 134 -7.39 -1.13 1.72
N PRO A 135 -6.35 -1.37 0.90
CA PRO A 135 -6.00 -2.72 0.47
C PRO A 135 -5.78 -3.70 1.63
N LEU A 136 -5.07 -3.28 2.68
CA LEU A 136 -4.79 -4.11 3.84
C LEU A 136 -6.06 -4.48 4.61
N TYR A 137 -6.93 -3.50 4.86
CA TYR A 137 -8.22 -3.73 5.51
C TYR A 137 -9.09 -4.72 4.73
N ILE A 138 -9.12 -4.59 3.40
CA ILE A 138 -9.85 -5.51 2.51
C ILE A 138 -9.25 -6.91 2.60
N ALA A 139 -7.92 -7.04 2.56
CA ALA A 139 -7.23 -8.32 2.67
C ALA A 139 -7.60 -9.05 3.97
N PHE A 140 -7.56 -8.36 5.11
CA PHE A 140 -7.86 -8.97 6.42
C PHE A 140 -9.33 -9.40 6.49
N LYS A 141 -10.24 -8.55 6.02
CA LYS A 141 -11.66 -8.88 5.96
C LYS A 141 -11.91 -10.13 5.11
N GLN A 142 -11.31 -10.19 3.93
CA GLN A 142 -11.46 -11.35 3.03
C GLN A 142 -10.88 -12.61 3.64
N TRP A 143 -9.68 -12.51 4.24
CA TRP A 143 -9.03 -13.62 4.92
C TRP A 143 -9.91 -14.18 6.06
N CYS A 144 -10.45 -13.33 6.93
CA CYS A 144 -11.36 -13.75 8.00
C CYS A 144 -12.62 -14.42 7.46
N ILE A 145 -13.19 -13.92 6.36
CA ILE A 145 -14.35 -14.55 5.71
C ILE A 145 -13.99 -15.95 5.20
N CYS A 146 -12.86 -16.10 4.50
CA CYS A 146 -12.39 -17.38 4.00
C CYS A 146 -12.13 -18.38 5.13
N GLN A 147 -11.44 -17.96 6.19
CA GLN A 147 -11.19 -18.80 7.37
C GLN A 147 -12.50 -19.31 8.00
N ASN A 148 -13.49 -18.42 8.18
CA ASN A 148 -14.80 -18.80 8.70
C ASN A 148 -15.54 -19.78 7.78
N GLN A 149 -15.50 -19.57 6.46
CA GLN A 149 -16.12 -20.47 5.48
C GLN A 149 -15.48 -21.86 5.50
N GLU A 150 -14.17 -21.93 5.71
CA GLU A 150 -13.41 -23.17 5.83
C GLU A 150 -13.40 -23.75 7.25
N GLN A 151 -14.13 -23.15 8.20
CA GLN A 151 -14.17 -23.54 9.61
C GLN A 151 -12.79 -23.59 10.27
N LYS A 152 -11.87 -22.72 9.82
CA LYS A 152 -10.53 -22.54 10.38
C LYS A 152 -10.53 -21.49 11.47
N ARG A 153 -9.54 -21.56 12.37
CA ARG A 153 -9.35 -20.60 13.47
C ARG A 153 -8.94 -19.24 12.91
N ILE A 154 -9.64 -18.20 13.34
CA ILE A 154 -9.19 -16.81 13.27
C ILE A 154 -8.50 -16.53 14.61
N PRO A 155 -7.23 -16.08 14.63
CA PRO A 155 -6.55 -15.78 15.88
C PRO A 155 -7.10 -14.48 16.48
N GLU A 156 -7.20 -14.46 17.81
CA GLU A 156 -7.46 -13.29 18.61
C GLU A 156 -6.40 -13.28 19.71
N TYR A 157 -5.63 -12.19 19.79
CA TYR A 157 -4.50 -12.06 20.68
C TYR A 157 -4.82 -11.08 21.81
N GLU A 158 -4.69 -11.54 23.05
CA GLU A 158 -4.77 -10.68 24.24
C GLU A 158 -3.43 -10.01 24.53
N LYS A 159 -2.32 -10.76 24.41
CA LYS A 159 -0.97 -10.23 24.61
C LYS A 159 0.01 -10.74 23.55
N CYS A 160 0.25 -9.94 22.52
CA CYS A 160 1.06 -10.34 21.38
C CYS A 160 2.35 -9.52 21.22
N THR A 161 3.27 -10.12 20.47
CA THR A 161 4.37 -9.40 19.83
C THR A 161 4.10 -9.28 18.34
N VAL A 162 4.17 -8.06 17.81
CA VAL A 162 4.10 -7.75 16.38
C VAL A 162 5.52 -7.47 15.87
N CYS A 163 6.03 -8.34 15.00
CA CYS A 163 7.36 -8.23 14.42
C CYS A 163 7.27 -7.70 13.00
N PHE A 164 7.84 -6.52 12.75
CA PHE A 164 8.05 -5.96 11.43
C PHE A 164 9.41 -6.38 10.89
N VAL A 165 9.41 -7.01 9.73
CA VAL A 165 10.61 -7.47 9.04
C VAL A 165 10.70 -6.73 7.71
N HIS A 166 11.58 -5.74 7.66
CA HIS A 166 11.83 -4.95 6.46
C HIS A 166 12.82 -5.70 5.57
N LEU A 167 12.34 -6.13 4.41
CA LEU A 167 13.12 -6.83 3.42
C LEU A 167 13.60 -5.82 2.37
N TYR A 168 14.91 -5.73 2.20
CA TYR A 168 15.53 -4.93 1.14
C TYR A 168 16.21 -5.86 0.15
N ASN A 169 15.83 -5.81 -1.13
CA ASN A 169 16.59 -6.37 -2.24
C ASN A 169 18.10 -6.06 -2.11
N ARG A 170 18.89 -7.13 -2.09
CA ARG A 170 20.35 -7.13 -1.91
C ARG A 170 21.13 -6.57 -3.11
N ASP A 171 20.51 -6.55 -4.28
CA ASP A 171 21.13 -6.08 -5.52
C ASP A 171 21.01 -4.55 -5.68
N LEU A 172 20.28 -3.88 -4.78
CA LEU A 172 20.05 -2.43 -4.80
C LEU A 172 20.96 -1.69 -3.79
N PRO A 173 21.22 -0.37 -3.98
CA PRO A 173 22.17 0.37 -3.16
C PRO A 173 21.84 0.40 -1.67
N LEU A 174 22.84 0.24 -0.80
CA LEU A 174 22.65 0.21 0.67
C LEU A 174 22.09 1.51 1.26
N GLY A 175 22.30 2.67 0.62
CA GLY A 175 21.82 3.97 1.10
C GLY A 175 20.30 4.11 1.17
N ARG A 176 19.55 3.13 0.66
CA ARG A 176 18.09 3.10 0.75
C ARG A 176 17.56 2.44 2.03
N ILE A 177 18.41 1.73 2.77
CA ILE A 177 18.03 1.11 4.05
C ILE A 177 17.68 2.22 5.02
N ARG A 178 16.48 2.16 5.61
CA ARG A 178 15.96 3.19 6.50
C ARG A 178 16.02 2.73 7.96
N ASP A 179 15.95 3.71 8.85
CA ASP A 179 15.63 3.49 10.26
C ASP A 179 14.19 2.96 10.41
N HIS A 180 13.88 2.43 11.60
CA HIS A 180 12.56 1.93 11.95
C HIS A 180 11.58 3.04 12.36
N ASP A 181 11.91 4.31 12.10
CA ASP A 181 11.06 5.46 12.43
C ASP A 181 9.98 5.63 11.34
N ASN A 182 8.97 4.76 11.34
CA ASN A 182 7.98 4.68 10.27
C ASN A 182 6.53 4.88 10.74
N PHE A 183 5.91 5.99 10.36
CA PHE A 183 4.50 6.27 10.65
C PHE A 183 3.52 5.27 10.02
N GLU A 184 3.89 4.64 8.89
CA GLU A 184 3.01 3.66 8.23
C GLU A 184 2.83 2.38 9.06
N GLU A 185 3.81 2.04 9.91
CA GLU A 185 3.69 0.91 10.83
C GLU A 185 2.54 1.09 11.82
N LYS A 186 2.29 2.32 12.28
CA LYS A 186 1.14 2.60 13.14
C LYS A 186 -0.17 2.35 12.41
N HIS A 187 -0.30 2.79 11.15
CA HIS A 187 -1.50 2.48 10.36
C HIS A 187 -1.68 0.97 10.15
N VAL A 188 -0.60 0.22 9.94
CA VAL A 188 -0.66 -1.25 9.85
C VAL A 188 -1.13 -1.85 11.18
N LEU A 189 -0.58 -1.40 12.31
CA LEU A 189 -1.03 -1.83 13.65
C LEU A 189 -2.50 -1.50 13.91
N ASP A 190 -2.98 -0.34 13.48
CA ASP A 190 -4.39 0.05 13.64
C ASP A 190 -5.30 -0.90 12.84
N VAL A 191 -4.90 -1.31 11.64
CA VAL A 191 -5.65 -2.32 10.87
C VAL A 191 -5.57 -3.69 11.56
N ILE A 192 -4.41 -4.12 12.04
CA ILE A 192 -4.25 -5.39 12.79
C ILE A 192 -5.16 -5.41 14.03
N SER A 193 -5.20 -4.32 14.77
CA SER A 193 -6.02 -4.16 15.96
C SER A 193 -7.50 -4.44 15.70
N ASN A 194 -8.03 -3.92 14.60
CA ASN A 194 -9.44 -4.07 14.24
C ASN A 194 -9.88 -5.51 13.96
N PHE A 195 -8.95 -6.44 13.72
CA PHE A 195 -9.27 -7.82 13.34
C PHE A 195 -8.75 -8.90 14.29
N PHE A 196 -7.59 -8.68 14.90
CA PHE A 196 -6.86 -9.77 15.56
C PHE A 196 -6.46 -9.47 17.01
N LEU A 197 -6.65 -8.25 17.51
CA LEU A 197 -6.19 -7.88 18.85
C LEU A 197 -7.35 -7.52 19.76
N ALA A 198 -7.24 -7.87 21.04
CA ALA A 198 -8.16 -7.37 22.07
C ALA A 198 -7.94 -5.87 22.33
N SER A 199 -6.69 -5.38 22.22
CA SER A 199 -6.30 -3.98 22.36
C SER A 199 -4.96 -3.72 21.67
N ASP A 200 -4.78 -2.56 21.06
CA ASP A 200 -3.49 -2.08 20.51
C ASP A 200 -2.66 -1.25 21.49
N SER A 201 -3.10 -1.14 22.75
CA SER A 201 -2.36 -0.41 23.77
C SER A 201 -1.02 -1.10 24.05
N GLY A 202 -0.01 -0.30 24.43
CA GLY A 202 1.32 -0.82 24.79
C GLY A 202 1.36 -1.74 26.02
N LEU A 203 0.21 -2.01 26.66
CA LEU A 203 0.08 -3.05 27.68
C LEU A 203 -0.10 -4.45 27.07
N HIS A 204 -0.70 -4.52 25.88
CA HIS A 204 -1.13 -5.74 25.21
C HIS A 204 -0.27 -6.06 23.98
N VAL A 205 0.39 -5.05 23.40
CA VAL A 205 1.17 -5.20 22.18
C VAL A 205 2.61 -4.72 22.39
N ASP A 206 3.53 -5.65 22.21
CA ASP A 206 4.96 -5.35 22.03
C ASP A 206 5.27 -5.27 20.52
N THR A 207 6.10 -4.32 20.09
CA THR A 207 6.58 -4.25 18.70
C THR A 207 8.07 -4.57 18.61
N TYR A 208 8.46 -5.30 17.56
CA TYR A 208 9.84 -5.65 17.28
C TYR A 208 10.17 -5.41 15.81
N HIS A 209 11.37 -4.92 15.51
CA HIS A 209 11.75 -4.55 14.15
C HIS A 209 13.04 -5.25 13.74
N ILE A 210 13.06 -5.76 12.50
CA ILE A 210 14.19 -6.47 11.90
C ILE A 210 14.41 -5.92 10.49
N THR A 211 15.68 -5.67 10.15
CA THR A 211 16.08 -5.42 8.76
C THR A 211 16.82 -6.62 8.20
N ARG A 212 16.44 -7.06 7.00
CA ARG A 212 17.07 -8.17 6.27
C ARG A 212 17.28 -7.83 4.79
N MET A 213 18.32 -8.44 4.23
CA MET A 213 18.59 -8.39 2.80
C MET A 213 17.94 -9.58 2.10
N ALA A 214 17.09 -9.32 1.11
CA ALA A 214 16.26 -10.30 0.40
C ALA A 214 16.47 -10.23 -1.12
N GLU A 215 15.67 -10.99 -1.88
CA GLU A 215 15.67 -10.94 -3.35
C GLU A 215 14.81 -9.79 -3.90
N GLN A 216 13.83 -9.34 -3.12
CA GLN A 216 12.93 -8.25 -3.47
C GLN A 216 12.61 -7.40 -2.24
N ASP A 217 12.10 -6.20 -2.48
CA ASP A 217 11.67 -5.35 -1.37
C ASP A 217 10.27 -5.72 -0.93
N ALA A 218 10.08 -5.86 0.38
CA ALA A 218 8.78 -6.15 0.97
C ALA A 218 8.82 -5.84 2.47
N THR A 219 7.65 -5.90 3.10
CA THR A 219 7.53 -5.95 4.55
C THR A 219 6.83 -7.24 4.92
N GLU A 220 7.43 -8.03 5.79
CA GLU A 220 6.73 -9.14 6.45
C GLU A 220 6.33 -8.70 7.85
N VAL A 221 5.09 -8.98 8.24
CA VAL A 221 4.59 -8.74 9.59
C VAL A 221 4.20 -10.07 10.21
N TYR A 222 4.74 -10.35 11.39
CA TYR A 222 4.42 -11.55 12.15
C TYR A 222 3.72 -11.16 13.44
N ILE A 223 2.56 -11.74 13.69
CA ILE A 223 1.78 -11.51 14.91
C ILE A 223 1.67 -12.86 15.62
N MET A 224 2.05 -12.89 16.90
CA MET A 224 2.06 -14.10 17.72
C MET A 224 1.89 -13.75 19.18
N ASP A 225 1.42 -14.71 19.99
CA ASP A 225 1.48 -14.57 21.44
C ASP A 225 2.90 -14.26 21.90
N THR A 226 3.03 -13.37 22.89
CA THR A 226 4.34 -12.89 23.37
C THR A 226 5.25 -14.04 23.83
N GLU A 227 4.66 -15.12 24.34
CA GLU A 227 5.37 -16.32 24.78
C GLU A 227 6.00 -17.11 23.62
N ASN A 228 5.43 -17.01 22.41
CA ASN A 228 5.94 -17.67 21.20
C ASN A 228 7.10 -16.91 20.56
N PHE A 229 7.27 -15.61 20.86
CA PHE A 229 8.29 -14.76 20.25
C PHE A 229 9.72 -15.30 20.39
N PRO A 230 10.22 -15.73 21.57
CA PRO A 230 11.58 -16.26 21.69
C PRO A 230 11.82 -17.50 20.81
N LYS A 231 10.83 -18.39 20.71
CA LYS A 231 10.92 -19.62 19.91
C LYS A 231 10.89 -19.31 18.42
N TRP A 232 10.07 -18.36 18.00
CA TRP A 232 10.03 -17.88 16.61
C TRP A 232 11.37 -17.25 16.21
N LEU A 233 11.92 -16.37 17.06
CA LEU A 233 13.18 -15.68 16.79
C LEU A 233 14.37 -16.65 16.63
N GLN A 234 14.37 -17.78 17.33
CA GLN A 234 15.39 -18.82 17.20
C GLN A 234 15.31 -19.61 15.88
N LYS A 235 14.12 -19.68 15.26
CA LYS A 235 13.89 -20.41 14.01
C LYS A 235 14.11 -19.55 12.76
N MET A 236 14.20 -18.24 12.94
CA MET A 236 14.30 -17.23 11.88
C MET A 236 15.72 -17.12 11.34
#